data_AF-A0A922VD38-F1
#
_entry.id   AF-A0A922VD38-F1
#
_cell.length_a   1.000
_cell.length_b   1.000
_cell.length_c   1.000
_cell.angle_alpha   90.00
_cell.angle_beta   90.00
_cell.angle_gamma   90.00
#
_symmetry.space_group_name_H-M   'P 1'
#
loop_
_entity.id
_entity.type
_entity.pdbx_description
1 polymer ?
#
loop_
_entity_poly.entity_id
_entity_poly.type
_entity_poly.pdbx_seq_one_letter_code
_entity_poly.pdbx_strand_id
1 'polypeptide(L)'
;MLGVSESTWDRIKAGKWDGTLSQDQLTRASALIGVFKGLHLLFADGMADRWPRLPNRAPVFGAKSPVEAMIEGGIPRMLETRQYIDALRGGL
;
A
#
# COMPACT_ATOMS: atom_id res chain seq x y z
N MET A 1 6.47 2.07 6.59
CA MET A 1 5.36 1.25 6.02
C MET A 1 5.62 -0.25 6.03
N LEU A 2 6.73 -0.77 5.49
CA LEU A 2 6.99 -2.22 5.44
C LEU A 2 7.39 -2.83 6.81
N GLY A 3 7.88 -2.01 7.75
CA GLY A 3 8.34 -2.50 9.06
C GLY A 3 9.74 -3.08 9.02
N VAL A 4 10.61 -2.54 8.16
CA VAL A 4 12.05 -2.84 8.07
C VAL A 4 12.82 -1.54 8.25
N SER A 5 14.08 -1.63 8.73
CA SER A 5 14.98 -0.48 8.77
C SER A 5 15.37 -0.02 7.36
N GLU A 6 15.82 1.23 7.21
CA GLU A 6 16.34 1.74 5.93
C GLU A 6 17.53 0.91 5.42
N SER A 7 18.46 0.54 6.31
CA SER A 7 19.59 -0.32 5.95
C SER A 7 19.17 -1.71 5.45
N THR A 8 18.13 -2.30 6.05
CA THR A 8 17.56 -3.57 5.57
C THR A 8 16.90 -3.37 4.22
N TRP A 9 16.15 -2.29 4.05
CA TRP A 9 15.51 -1.95 2.78
C TRP A 9 16.53 -1.77 1.64
N ASP A 10 17.65 -1.09 1.89
CA ASP A 10 18.70 -0.91 0.89
C ASP A 10 19.35 -2.23 0.49
N ARG A 11 19.57 -3.14 1.43
CA ARG A 11 20.06 -4.49 1.13
C ARG A 11 19.06 -5.31 0.33
N ILE A 12 17.76 -5.22 0.64
CA ILE A 12 16.69 -5.87 -0.14
C ILE A 12 16.72 -5.36 -1.59
N LYS A 13 16.70 -4.04 -1.79
CA LYS A 13 16.75 -3.43 -3.13
C LYS A 13 18.00 -3.82 -3.92
N ALA A 14 19.13 -3.97 -3.24
CA ALA A 14 20.40 -4.35 -3.87
C ALA A 14 20.53 -5.86 -4.16
N GLY A 15 19.55 -6.69 -3.76
CA GLY A 15 19.63 -8.15 -3.87
C GLY A 15 20.70 -8.76 -2.94
N LYS A 16 21.11 -8.05 -1.89
CA LYS A 16 22.17 -8.43 -0.92
C LYS A 16 21.60 -8.79 0.46
N TRP A 17 20.32 -9.12 0.51
CA TRP A 17 19.64 -9.52 1.73
C TRP A 17 19.24 -10.98 1.64
N ASP A 18 19.71 -11.74 2.62
CA ASP A 18 19.59 -13.18 2.78
C ASP A 18 18.65 -13.57 3.94
N GLY A 19 18.04 -12.58 4.60
CA GLY A 19 17.05 -12.79 5.64
C GLY A 19 15.67 -13.17 5.10
N THR A 20 14.75 -13.46 6.02
CA THR A 20 13.34 -13.73 5.71
C THR A 20 12.45 -12.62 6.26
N LEU A 21 11.37 -12.31 5.53
CA LEU A 21 10.38 -11.36 6.01
C LEU A 21 9.47 -12.09 7.01
N SER A 22 9.12 -11.41 8.11
CA SER A 22 8.10 -11.92 9.03
C SER A 22 6.73 -11.98 8.36
N GLN A 23 5.79 -12.72 8.94
CA GLN A 23 4.41 -12.77 8.43
C GLN A 23 3.76 -11.38 8.34
N ASP A 24 4.02 -10.51 9.32
CA ASP A 24 3.55 -9.12 9.30
C ASP A 24 4.15 -8.33 8.13
N GLN A 25 5.45 -8.48 7.88
CA GLN A 25 6.12 -7.81 6.76
C GLN A 25 5.62 -8.33 5.41
N LEU A 26 5.41 -9.65 5.28
CA LEU A 26 4.79 -10.25 4.09
C LEU A 26 3.35 -9.76 3.89
N THR A 27 2.58 -9.63 4.96
CA THR A 27 1.21 -9.09 4.91
C THR A 27 1.20 -7.64 4.44
N ARG A 28 2.09 -6.81 4.98
CA ARG A 28 2.27 -5.41 4.55
C ARG A 28 2.68 -5.33 3.09
N ALA A 29 3.65 -6.14 2.65
CA ALA A 29 4.07 -6.20 1.26
C ALA A 29 2.94 -6.62 0.33
N SER A 30 2.21 -7.68 0.68
CA SER A 30 1.04 -8.17 -0.08
C SER A 30 -0.04 -7.11 -0.23
N ALA A 31 -0.35 -6.38 0.84
CA ALA A 31 -1.32 -5.28 0.80
C ALA A 31 -0.86 -4.14 -0.12
N LEU A 32 0.40 -3.68 0.01
CA LEU A 32 0.95 -2.62 -0.83
C LEU A 32 1.02 -3.01 -2.31
N ILE A 33 1.46 -4.23 -2.61
CA ILE A 33 1.51 -4.75 -3.98
C ILE A 33 0.09 -4.84 -4.57
N GLY A 34 -0.89 -5.29 -3.77
CA GLY A 34 -2.29 -5.34 -4.16
C GLY A 34 -2.85 -3.96 -4.52
N VAL A 35 -2.63 -2.97 -3.66
CA VAL A 35 -3.04 -1.58 -3.91
C VAL A 35 -2.38 -1.02 -5.17
N PHE A 36 -1.07 -1.19 -5.33
CA PHE A 36 -0.35 -0.73 -6.52
C PHE A 36 -0.92 -1.34 -7.80
N LYS A 37 -1.06 -2.67 -7.84
CA LYS A 37 -1.64 -3.37 -9.01
C LYS A 37 -3.07 -2.93 -9.28
N GLY A 38 -3.90 -2.83 -8.24
CA GLY A 38 -5.30 -2.41 -8.37
C GLY A 38 -5.43 -1.01 -8.95
N LEU A 39 -4.60 -0.06 -8.50
CA LEU A 39 -4.57 1.30 -9.02
C LEU A 39 -4.13 1.37 -10.48
N HIS A 40 -3.10 0.59 -10.86
CA HIS A 40 -2.61 0.51 -12.25
C HIS A 40 -3.56 -0.21 -13.20
N LEU A 41 -4.53 -0.96 -12.68
CA LEU A 41 -5.64 -1.50 -13.46
C LEU A 41 -6.81 -0.51 -13.56
N LEU A 42 -7.03 0.30 -12.52
CA LEU A 42 -8.11 1.29 -12.46
C LEU A 42 -7.80 2.54 -13.29
N PHE A 43 -6.57 3.04 -13.22
CA PHE A 43 -6.12 4.22 -13.94
C PHE A 43 -5.15 3.82 -15.06
N ALA A 44 -5.40 4.30 -16.27
CA ALA A 44 -4.53 4.09 -17.43
C ALA A 44 -3.38 5.12 -17.54
N ASP A 45 -3.29 6.05 -16.59
CA ASP A 45 -2.35 7.16 -16.60
C ASP A 45 -1.58 7.27 -15.27
N GLY A 46 -0.74 8.31 -15.17
CA GLY A 46 0.03 8.58 -13.95
C GLY A 46 -0.83 8.88 -12.71
N MET A 47 -2.16 8.88 -12.80
CA MET A 47 -3.01 8.97 -11.61
C MET A 47 -2.79 7.78 -10.68
N ALA A 48 -2.50 6.58 -11.21
CA ALA A 48 -2.22 5.39 -10.40
C ALA A 48 -1.14 5.63 -9.33
N ASP A 49 -0.09 6.40 -9.68
CA ASP A 49 1.04 6.69 -8.79
C ASP A 49 0.83 7.92 -7.91
N ARG A 50 0.02 8.88 -8.37
CA ARG A 50 -0.29 10.10 -7.60
C ARG A 50 -1.36 9.87 -6.54
N TRP A 51 -2.39 9.09 -6.88
CA TRP A 51 -3.58 8.88 -6.06
C TRP A 51 -3.29 8.49 -4.60
N PRO A 52 -2.33 7.60 -4.28
CA PRO A 52 -2.04 7.25 -2.89
C PRO A 52 -1.64 8.43 -1.99
N ARG A 53 -1.16 9.53 -2.58
CA ARG A 53 -0.71 10.73 -1.88
C ARG A 53 -1.73 11.87 -1.90
N LEU A 54 -2.81 11.73 -2.66
CA LEU A 54 -3.84 12.76 -2.71
C LEU A 54 -4.79 12.60 -1.51
N PRO A 55 -5.24 13.71 -0.88
CA PRO A 55 -6.29 13.65 0.12
C PRO A 55 -7.52 12.93 -0.42
N ASN A 56 -8.05 11.98 0.35
CA ASN A 56 -9.19 11.19 -0.06
C ASN A 56 -10.33 11.30 0.95
N ARG A 57 -11.53 11.62 0.44
CA ARG A 57 -12.74 11.84 1.25
C ARG A 57 -13.48 10.55 1.60
N ALA A 58 -13.08 9.40 1.08
CA ALA A 58 -13.71 8.14 1.46
C ALA A 58 -13.53 7.90 2.97
N PRO A 59 -14.58 7.46 3.69
CA PRO A 59 -14.56 7.36 5.15
C PRO A 59 -13.37 6.56 5.71
N VAL A 60 -12.91 5.55 4.97
CA VAL A 60 -11.75 4.71 5.31
C VAL A 60 -10.46 5.50 5.52
N PHE A 61 -10.33 6.67 4.89
CA PHE A 61 -9.12 7.51 4.96
C PHE A 61 -9.26 8.72 5.91
N GLY A 62 -10.46 9.02 6.41
CA GLY A 62 -10.65 10.11 7.38
C GLY A 62 -10.12 11.48 6.90
N ALA A 63 -10.36 11.82 5.63
CA ALA A 63 -9.86 13.03 4.96
C ALA A 63 -8.33 13.14 4.80
N LYS A 64 -7.58 12.07 5.11
CA LYS A 64 -6.14 11.96 4.86
C LYS A 64 -5.87 11.38 3.48
N SER A 65 -4.62 11.41 3.05
CA SER A 65 -4.21 10.56 1.93
C SER A 65 -4.24 9.07 2.33
N PRO A 66 -4.45 8.15 1.36
CA PRO A 66 -4.35 6.71 1.61
C PRO A 66 -3.03 6.29 2.28
N VAL A 67 -1.91 6.91 1.90
CA VAL A 67 -0.60 6.64 2.52
C VAL A 67 -0.58 7.03 3.99
N GLU A 68 -1.04 8.22 4.35
CA GLU A 68 -1.10 8.67 5.74
C GLU A 68 -2.01 7.78 6.59
N ALA A 69 -3.20 7.46 6.07
CA ALA A 69 -4.13 6.56 6.75
C ALA A 69 -3.49 5.19 7.00
N MET A 70 -2.85 4.58 5.99
CA MET A 70 -2.17 3.29 6.14
C MET A 70 -0.98 3.31 7.12
N ILE A 71 -0.26 4.43 7.22
CA ILE A 71 0.81 4.59 8.21
C ILE A 71 0.24 4.58 9.62
N GLU A 72 -0.82 5.35 9.86
CA GLU A 72 -1.45 5.50 11.17
C GLU A 72 -2.20 4.24 11.61
N GLY A 73 -2.99 3.64 10.71
CA GLY A 73 -3.84 2.50 11.02
C GLY A 73 -3.19 1.12 10.80
N GLY A 74 -1.92 1.09 10.38
CA GLY A 74 -1.15 -0.15 10.23
C GLY A 74 -1.78 -1.18 9.28
N ILE A 75 -1.53 -2.47 9.54
CA ILE A 75 -2.00 -3.58 8.68
C ILE A 75 -3.52 -3.54 8.44
N PRO A 76 -4.39 -3.35 9.46
CA PRO A 76 -5.83 -3.27 9.23
C PRO A 76 -6.20 -2.23 8.17
N ARG A 77 -5.63 -1.02 8.27
CA ARG A 77 -5.88 0.06 7.31
C ARG A 77 -5.32 -0.22 5.92
N MET A 78 -4.20 -0.92 5.83
CA MET A 78 -3.63 -1.37 4.55
C MET A 78 -4.54 -2.37 3.85
N LEU A 79 -5.15 -3.30 4.61
CA LEU A 79 -6.09 -4.27 4.06
C LEU A 79 -7.41 -3.62 3.65
N GLU A 80 -7.94 -2.69 4.44
CA GLU A 80 -9.13 -1.89 4.08
C GLU A 80 -8.88 -1.05 2.82
N THR A 81 -7.69 -0.45 2.69
CA THR A 81 -7.31 0.30 1.47
C THR A 81 -7.28 -0.61 0.25
N ARG A 82 -6.72 -1.81 0.37
CA ARG A 82 -6.73 -2.80 -0.72
C ARG A 82 -8.15 -3.18 -1.10
N GLN A 83 -9.00 -3.49 -0.13
CA GLN A 83 -10.40 -3.84 -0.38
C GLN A 83 -11.15 -2.70 -1.07
N TYR A 84 -10.91 -1.45 -0.66
CA TYR A 84 -11.49 -0.27 -1.31
C TYR A 84 -11.07 -0.14 -2.79
N ILE A 85 -9.81 -0.41 -3.13
CA ILE A 85 -9.36 -0.40 -4.53
C ILE A 85 -9.93 -1.58 -5.33
N ASP A 86 -9.96 -2.78 -4.75
CA ASP A 86 -10.55 -3.96 -5.38
C ASP A 86 -12.05 -3.75 -5.65
N ALA A 87 -12.75 -3.08 -4.74
CA ALA A 87 -14.15 -2.65 -4.87
C ALA A 87 -14.36 -1.70 -6.06
N LEU A 88 -13.58 -0.63 -6.15
CA LEU A 88 -13.66 0.32 -7.27
C LEU A 88 -13.40 -0.35 -8.63
N ARG A 89 -12.47 -1.31 -8.67
CA ARG A 89 -12.19 -2.10 -9.88
C ARG A 89 -13.34 -3.05 -10.24
N GLY A 90 -14.06 -3.56 -9.23
CA GLY A 90 -15.18 -4.48 -9.39
C GLY A 90 -16.51 -3.83 -9.80
N GLY A 91 -16.56 -2.50 -9.89
CA GLY A 91 -17.76 -1.76 -10.30
C GLY A 91 -18.79 -1.56 -9.18
N LEU A 92 -18.34 -1.44 -7.93
CA LEU A 92 -19.18 -0.93 -6.84
C LEU A 92 -19.64 0.52 -7.09
#